data_AF-A0A7Y9KIY0-F1
#
_entry.id   AF-A0A7Y9KIY0-F1
#
_cell.length_a   1.000
_cell.length_b   1.000
_cell.length_c   1.000
_cell.angle_alpha   90.00
_cell.angle_beta   90.00
_cell.angle_gamma   90.00
#
_symmetry.space_group_name_H-M   'P 1'
#
loop_
_entity.id
_entity.type
_entity.pdbx_description
1 polymer ?
#
loop_
_entity_poly.entity_id
_entity_poly.type
_entity_poly.pdbx_seq_one_letter_code
_entity_poly.pdbx_strand_id
1 'polypeptide(L)' 'MTPPSPPVALALEIGGTKAESAIVTRGGGIIPGSRARWVTGPR' A
#
# COMPACT_ATOMS: atom_id res chain seq x y z
N MET A 1 18.56 -21.83 -2.56
CA MET A 1 17.26 -21.41 -3.13
C MET A 1 16.54 -20.59 -2.09
N THR A 2 16.23 -19.32 -2.37
CA THR A 2 15.37 -18.51 -1.49
C THR A 2 13.91 -18.93 -1.74
N PRO A 3 13.11 -19.18 -0.69
CA PRO A 3 11.69 -19.46 -0.90
C PRO A 3 11.02 -18.28 -1.60
N PRO A 4 10.01 -18.53 -2.46
CA PRO A 4 9.27 -17.44 -3.08
C PRO A 4 8.63 -16.58 -1.99
N SER A 5 8.75 -15.26 -2.11
CA SER A 5 8.09 -14.33 -1.21
C SER A 5 6.59 -14.64 -1.15
N PRO A 6 5.97 -14.63 0.04
CA PRO A 6 4.54 -14.86 0.15
C PRO A 6 3.76 -13.87 -0.71
N PRO A 7 2.59 -14.26 -1.25
CA PRO A 7 1.79 -13.37 -2.09
C PRO A 7 1.34 -12.14 -1.29
N VAL A 8 1.49 -10.96 -1.91
CA VAL A 8 1.11 -9.66 -1.37
C VAL A 8 0.20 -8.94 -2.36
N ALA A 9 -0.56 -7.96 -1.88
CA ALA A 9 -1.39 -7.09 -2.71
C ALA A 9 -1.11 -5.61 -2.43
N LEU A 10 -1.45 -4.74 -3.38
CA LEU A 10 -1.43 -3.29 -3.20
C LEU A 10 -2.83 -2.82 -2.75
N ALA A 11 -2.91 -2.23 -1.57
CA ALA A 11 -4.09 -1.49 -1.14
C ALA A 11 -3.94 -0.03 -1.54
N LEU A 12 -5.00 0.56 -2.09
CA LEU A 12 -5.03 1.95 -2.55
C LEU A 12 -6.35 2.59 -2.10
N GLU A 13 -6.24 3.71 -1.40
CA GLU A 13 -7.36 4.59 -1.09
C GLU A 13 -7.18 5.90 -1.87
N ILE A 14 -8.16 6.26 -2.70
CA ILE A 14 -8.15 7.49 -3.48
C ILE A 14 -9.29 8.39 -2.99
N GLY A 15 -8.93 9.48 -2.31
CA GLY A 15 -9.85 10.57 -1.98
C GLY A 15 -9.69 11.74 -2.95
N GLY A 16 -10.55 12.75 -2.80
CA GLY A 16 -10.55 13.92 -3.71
C GLY A 16 -9.30 14.80 -3.62
N THR A 17 -8.56 14.77 -2.52
CA THR A 17 -7.37 15.63 -2.30
C THR A 17 -6.12 14.85 -1.91
N LYS A 18 -6.26 13.55 -1.65
CA LYS A 18 -5.21 12.67 -1.13
C LYS A 18 -5.35 11.27 -1.70
N ALA A 19 -4.22 10.62 -1.92
CA ALA A 19 -4.15 9.19 -2.15
C ALA A 19 -3.23 8.55 -1.12
N GLU A 20 -3.61 7.37 -0.63
CA GLU A 20 -2.81 6.57 0.29
C GLU A 20 -2.67 5.15 -0.25
N SER A 21 -1.48 4.56 -0.10
CA SER A 21 -1.21 3.19 -0.50
C SER A 21 -0.42 2.42 0.55
N ALA A 22 -0.56 1.10 0.53
CA ALA A 22 0.20 0.18 1.37
C ALA A 22 0.30 -1.19 0.71
N ILE A 23 1.38 -1.91 0.98
CA ILE A 23 1.45 -3.34 0.63
C ILE A 23 0.80 -4.12 1.76
N VAL A 24 -0.14 -5.01 1.41
CA VAL A 24 -0.86 -5.85 2.36
C VAL A 24 -0.56 -7.33 2.12
N THR A 25 -0.47 -8.07 3.20
CA THR A 25 -0.42 -9.53 3.21
C THR A 25 -1.78 -10.10 2.83
N ARG A 26 -1.82 -11.38 2.45
CA ARG A 26 -3.08 -12.11 2.19
C ARG A 26 -4.08 -12.05 3.35
N GLY A 27 -3.61 -11.94 4.59
CA GLY A 27 -4.47 -11.80 5.79
C GLY A 27 -4.97 -10.38 6.05
N GLY A 28 -4.70 -9.42 5.16
CA GLY A 28 -5.09 -8.02 5.31
C GLY A 28 -4.16 -7.18 6.18
N GLY A 29 -3.11 -7.78 6.78
CA GLY A 29 -2.11 -7.03 7.54
C GLY A 29 -1.20 -6.21 6.64
N ILE A 30 -0.91 -4.96 7.03
CA ILE A 30 -0.02 -4.05 6.29
C ILE A 30 1.45 -4.42 6.54
N ILE A 31 2.27 -4.43 5.48
CA ILE A 31 3.71 -4.61 5.59
C ILE A 31 4.35 -3.36 6.21
N PRO A 32 5.12 -3.48 7.31
CA PRO A 32 5.79 -2.35 7.94
C PRO A 32 6.66 -1.55 6.95
N GLY A 33 6.57 -0.23 7.00
CA GLY A 33 7.34 0.68 6.14
C GLY A 33 6.84 0.80 4.69
N SER A 34 5.84 0.03 4.27
CA SER A 34 5.30 0.08 2.90
C SER A 34 4.27 1.18 2.66
N ARG A 35 3.85 1.89 3.72
CA ARG A 35 2.84 2.94 3.62
C ARG A 35 3.40 4.17 2.92
N ALA A 36 2.61 4.73 2.01
CA ALA A 36 2.95 5.97 1.36
C ALA A 36 1.69 6.81 1.09
N ARG A 37 1.87 8.14 1.12
CA ARG A 37 0.77 9.11 1.02
C ARG A 37 1.17 10.26 0.11
N TRP A 38 0.25 10.66 -0.74
CA TRP A 38 0.43 11.79 -1.65
C TRP A 38 -0.76 12.74 -1.59
N VAL A 39 -0.46 14.02 -1.79
CA VAL A 39 -1.48 15.05 -2.05
C VAL A 39 -1.79 15.01 -3.55
N THR A 40 -3.07 14.90 -3.89
CA THR A 40 -3.57 14.84 -5.27
C THR A 40 -4.36 16.09 -5.66
N GLY A 41 -4.58 17.03 -4.73
CA GLY A 41 -5.25 18.32 -4.97
C GLY A 41 -4.31 19.45 -5.43
N PRO A 42 -4.87 20.64 -5.74
CA PRO A 42 -4.08 21.81 -6.12
C PRO A 42 -3.10 22.19 -5.00
N ARG A 43 -1.87 22.52 -5.37
CA ARG A 43 -0.88 23.08 -4.43
C ARG A 43 -1.15 24.54 -4.15
#